data_AF-A0A3M1TT19-F1
#
_entry.id   AF-A0A3M1TT19-F1
#
_cell.length_a   1.000
_cell.length_b   1.000
_cell.length_c   1.000
_cell.angle_alpha   90.00
_cell.angle_beta   90.00
_cell.angle_gamma   90.00
#
_symmetry.space_group_name_H-M   'P 1'
#
loop_
_entity.id
_entity.type
_entity.pdbx_description
1 polymer ?
#
loop_
_entity_poly.entity_id
_entity_poly.type
_entity_poly.pdbx_seq_one_letter_code
_entity_poly.pdbx_strand_id
1 'polypeptide(L)'
;MLYDGACGEAGAPCGGIAGLGCNDGLYCQLADCTQPDAEGTCSVHPAICPTQPEWVCGCDGQNYLNACQAAAAGVSVLHTGKCGETGAPCGGLAGLVCADGYYCNYATGCGAGDVTGTCQKKPQACPPNYDPVCGCDGKTYGNGCEAAAAGVSLRDTGPCN
;
A
#
# COMPACT_ATOMS: atom_id res chain seq x y z
N MET A 1 12.15 30.48 -0.26
CA MET A 1 10.83 31.10 -0.47
C MET A 1 10.17 31.10 0.90
N LEU A 2 9.88 32.28 1.47
CA LEU A 2 9.19 32.38 2.75
C LEU A 2 7.69 32.44 2.43
N TYR A 3 6.92 31.50 2.97
CA TYR A 3 5.46 31.53 2.92
C TYR A 3 4.99 32.57 3.94
N ASP A 4 4.43 33.69 3.46
CA ASP A 4 3.87 34.78 4.30
C ASP A 4 2.42 34.52 4.75
N GLY A 5 1.87 33.33 4.46
CA GLY A 5 0.55 32.92 4.91
C GLY A 5 0.55 32.39 6.35
N ALA A 6 -0.60 32.43 7.02
CA ALA A 6 -0.72 31.88 8.37
C ALA A 6 -0.60 30.35 8.35
N CYS A 7 0.06 29.81 9.38
CA CYS A 7 0.31 28.36 9.48
C CYS A 7 -1.01 27.58 9.56
N GLY A 8 -1.07 26.46 8.84
CA GLY A 8 -2.19 25.52 8.90
C GLY A 8 -3.47 25.96 8.20
N GLU A 9 -3.50 27.09 7.51
CA GLU A 9 -4.65 27.52 6.69
C GLU A 9 -4.77 26.72 5.37
N ALA A 10 -5.90 26.82 4.69
CA ALA A 10 -6.10 26.15 3.41
C ALA A 10 -5.03 26.59 2.39
N GLY A 11 -4.35 25.63 1.76
CA GLY A 11 -3.22 25.90 0.87
C GLY A 11 -1.86 26.05 1.57
N ALA A 12 -1.80 26.04 2.90
CA ALA A 12 -0.53 26.03 3.64
C ALA A 12 0.16 24.67 3.55
N PRO A 13 1.50 24.62 3.62
CA PRO A 13 2.23 23.37 3.72
C PRO A 13 1.94 22.66 5.05
N CYS A 14 1.88 21.34 5.00
CA CYS A 14 1.71 20.46 6.17
C CYS A 14 2.61 19.23 6.07
N GLY A 15 2.75 18.49 7.17
CA GLY A 15 3.64 17.33 7.26
C GLY A 15 5.12 17.76 7.30
N GLY A 16 5.94 17.02 6.57
CA GLY A 16 7.40 17.19 6.55
C GLY A 16 8.06 16.84 7.88
N ILE A 17 9.38 17.00 7.95
CA ILE A 17 10.18 16.78 9.16
C ILE A 17 9.76 17.67 10.33
N ALA A 18 9.12 18.81 10.03
CA ALA A 18 8.58 19.74 11.02
C ALA A 18 7.23 19.29 11.59
N GLY A 19 6.57 18.28 11.00
CA GLY A 19 5.29 17.76 11.47
C GLY A 19 4.18 18.80 11.47
N LEU A 20 4.13 19.66 10.46
CA LEU A 20 3.19 20.79 10.40
C LEU A 20 1.75 20.28 10.30
N GLY A 21 0.88 20.73 11.22
CA GLY A 21 -0.55 20.41 11.22
C GLY A 21 -1.40 21.39 10.41
N CYS A 22 -2.67 21.02 10.23
CA CYS A 22 -3.69 21.89 9.63
C CYS A 22 -4.71 22.34 10.69
N ASN A 23 -5.33 23.50 10.46
CA ASN A 23 -6.37 24.02 11.33
C ASN A 23 -7.67 23.20 11.24
N ASP A 24 -8.58 23.37 12.21
CA ASP A 24 -9.85 22.66 12.29
C ASP A 24 -10.66 22.76 10.98
N GLY A 25 -11.19 21.62 10.53
CA GLY A 25 -11.94 21.52 9.26
C GLY A 25 -11.07 21.36 8.02
N LEU A 26 -9.74 21.25 8.19
CA LEU A 26 -8.78 20.90 7.16
C LEU A 26 -8.08 19.59 7.50
N TYR A 27 -7.58 18.90 6.47
CA TYR A 27 -6.69 17.75 6.61
C TYR A 27 -5.41 17.96 5.81
N CYS A 28 -4.35 17.26 6.19
CA CYS A 28 -3.12 17.30 5.45
C CYS A 28 -3.20 16.35 4.25
N GLN A 29 -3.34 16.93 3.06
CA GLN A 29 -3.31 16.18 1.81
C GLN A 29 -1.84 15.97 1.40
N LEU A 30 -1.28 14.83 1.78
CA LEU A 30 0.09 14.43 1.47
C LEU A 30 0.23 14.15 -0.02
N ALA A 31 1.38 14.55 -0.60
CA ALA A 31 1.71 14.23 -1.99
C ALA A 31 2.08 12.76 -2.17
N ASP A 32 2.81 12.20 -1.21
CA ASP A 32 3.20 10.78 -1.16
C ASP A 32 3.38 10.36 0.29
N CYS A 33 2.42 9.61 0.82
CA CYS A 33 2.44 9.14 2.20
C CYS A 33 3.26 7.86 2.43
N THR A 34 4.02 7.40 1.42
CA THR A 34 5.01 6.32 1.60
C THR A 34 6.34 6.83 2.15
N GLN A 35 6.54 8.16 2.17
CA GLN A 35 7.73 8.81 2.69
C GLN A 35 7.57 9.16 4.17
N PRO A 36 8.62 8.99 5.00
CA PRO A 36 8.56 9.27 6.44
C PRO A 36 8.32 10.75 6.77
N ASP A 37 8.84 11.66 5.93
CA ASP A 37 8.67 13.12 6.06
C ASP A 37 7.80 13.66 4.93
N ALA A 38 6.73 12.94 4.59
CA ALA A 38 5.83 13.34 3.53
C ALA A 38 5.31 14.77 3.76
N GLU A 39 5.53 15.64 2.77
CA GLU A 39 4.96 16.97 2.73
C GLU A 39 3.61 16.95 2.00
N GLY A 40 2.75 17.87 2.40
CA GLY A 40 1.43 18.01 1.83
C GLY A 40 0.94 19.44 1.84
N THR A 41 -0.33 19.60 1.51
CA THR A 41 -1.04 20.88 1.58
C THR A 41 -2.30 20.71 2.42
N CYS A 42 -2.60 21.69 3.27
CA CYS A 42 -3.85 21.70 4.02
C CYS A 42 -5.03 21.92 3.07
N SER A 43 -5.92 20.93 3.03
CA SER A 43 -7.09 20.89 2.16
C SER A 43 -8.37 20.78 2.98
N VAL A 44 -9.46 21.37 2.48
CA VAL A 44 -10.77 21.28 3.13
C VAL A 44 -11.31 19.86 3.09
N HIS A 45 -11.96 19.43 4.17
CA HIS A 45 -12.77 18.21 4.14
C HIS A 45 -13.97 18.40 3.19
N PRO A 46 -14.16 17.52 2.19
CA PRO A 46 -15.37 17.55 1.38
C PRO A 46 -16.62 17.28 2.23
N ALA A 47 -17.62 18.16 2.13
CA ALA A 47 -18.89 18.00 2.85
C ALA A 47 -19.85 17.00 2.18
N ILE A 48 -19.71 16.78 0.86
CA ILE A 48 -20.57 15.91 0.06
C ILE A 48 -19.68 15.12 -0.89
N CYS A 49 -19.84 13.80 -0.90
CA CYS A 49 -19.11 12.91 -1.78
C CYS A 49 -20.05 12.05 -2.62
N PRO A 50 -19.67 11.73 -3.87
CA PRO A 50 -20.40 10.77 -4.65
C PRO A 50 -20.33 9.38 -3.99
N THR A 51 -21.36 8.58 -4.21
CA THR A 51 -21.46 7.21 -3.68
C THR A 51 -21.14 6.15 -4.73
N GLN A 52 -20.52 6.55 -5.84
CA GLN A 52 -20.09 5.63 -6.89
C GLN A 52 -18.73 5.01 -6.55
N PRO A 53 -18.57 3.68 -6.76
CA PRO A 53 -17.33 2.97 -6.44
C PRO A 53 -16.23 3.29 -7.45
N GLU A 54 -15.21 3.98 -6.97
CA GLU A 54 -13.90 4.24 -7.58
C GLU A 54 -12.83 3.95 -6.52
N TRP A 55 -12.78 2.69 -6.07
CA TRP A 55 -12.04 2.28 -4.87
C TRP A 55 -10.62 2.86 -4.80
N VAL A 56 -10.24 3.29 -3.61
CA VAL A 56 -8.89 3.74 -3.29
C VAL A 56 -8.42 3.15 -1.96
N CYS A 57 -7.11 2.97 -1.85
CA CYS A 57 -6.46 2.66 -0.60
C CYS A 57 -5.99 3.96 0.05
N GLY A 58 -6.41 4.20 1.30
CA GLY A 58 -5.94 5.33 2.09
C GLY A 58 -4.54 5.07 2.67
N CYS A 59 -3.85 6.14 3.02
CA CYS A 59 -2.56 6.08 3.73
C CYS A 59 -2.66 5.47 5.14
N ASP A 60 -3.87 5.38 5.67
CA ASP A 60 -4.20 4.67 6.91
C ASP A 60 -4.42 3.16 6.70
N GLY A 61 -4.23 2.67 5.47
CA GLY A 61 -4.45 1.26 5.11
C GLY A 61 -5.93 0.87 4.98
N GLN A 62 -6.86 1.83 4.98
CA GLN A 62 -8.29 1.56 4.85
C GLN A 62 -8.78 1.74 3.41
N ASN A 63 -9.78 0.94 3.04
CA ASN A 63 -10.46 1.05 1.75
C ASN A 63 -11.51 2.16 1.81
N TYR A 64 -11.46 3.07 0.85
CA TYR A 64 -12.48 4.09 0.64
C TYR A 64 -13.16 3.85 -0.70
N LEU A 65 -14.47 4.13 -0.76
CA LEU A 65 -15.24 3.94 -2.00
C LEU A 65 -14.69 4.79 -3.14
N ASN A 66 -14.14 5.97 -2.83
CA ASN A 66 -13.48 6.87 -3.75
C ASN A 66 -12.60 7.89 -2.99
N ALA A 67 -11.79 8.65 -3.74
CA ALA A 67 -10.88 9.65 -3.19
C ALA A 67 -11.57 10.77 -2.40
N CYS A 68 -12.80 11.16 -2.78
CA CYS A 68 -13.57 12.15 -2.03
C CYS A 68 -13.87 11.64 -0.61
N GLN A 69 -14.29 10.39 -0.48
CA GLN A 69 -14.60 9.81 0.82
C GLN A 69 -13.34 9.63 1.70
N ALA A 70 -12.19 9.32 1.09
CA ALA A 70 -10.91 9.34 1.81
C ALA A 70 -10.58 10.74 2.35
N ALA A 71 -10.68 11.76 1.49
CA ALA A 71 -10.48 13.15 1.89
C ALA A 71 -11.49 13.63 2.95
N ALA A 72 -12.75 13.19 2.87
CA ALA A 72 -13.76 13.50 3.88
C ALA A 72 -13.41 12.90 5.25
N ALA A 73 -12.76 11.72 5.27
CA ALA A 73 -12.20 11.12 6.46
C ALA A 73 -10.84 11.73 6.91
N GLY A 74 -10.31 12.70 6.15
CA GLY A 74 -9.00 13.31 6.42
C GLY A 74 -7.81 12.47 5.99
N VAL A 75 -8.02 11.53 5.08
CA VAL A 75 -7.03 10.54 4.68
C VAL A 75 -6.59 10.77 3.24
N SER A 76 -5.28 10.87 3.05
CA SER A 76 -4.68 10.94 1.72
C SER A 76 -4.76 9.58 1.01
N VAL A 77 -4.84 9.59 -0.32
CA VAL A 77 -4.88 8.36 -1.12
C VAL A 77 -3.46 7.83 -1.32
N LEU A 78 -3.24 6.59 -0.92
CA LEU A 78 -1.99 5.86 -1.16
C LEU A 78 -1.92 5.37 -2.61
N HIS A 79 -2.96 4.69 -3.08
CA HIS A 79 -3.06 4.21 -4.46
C HIS A 79 -4.52 3.97 -4.88
N THR A 80 -4.75 3.82 -6.18
CA THR A 80 -6.05 3.43 -6.73
C THR A 80 -6.29 1.93 -6.61
N GLY A 81 -7.55 1.52 -6.47
CA GLY A 81 -7.91 0.16 -6.09
C GLY A 81 -7.90 -0.03 -4.58
N LYS A 82 -8.23 -1.23 -4.13
CA LYS A 82 -8.31 -1.55 -2.70
C LYS A 82 -6.95 -1.90 -2.11
N CYS A 83 -6.75 -1.56 -0.85
CA CYS A 83 -5.60 -1.99 -0.06
C CYS A 83 -5.49 -3.52 -0.06
N GLY A 84 -4.27 -4.01 -0.27
CA GLY A 84 -3.91 -5.41 -0.09
C GLY A 84 -4.50 -6.41 -1.10
N GLU A 85 -5.25 -5.96 -2.11
CA GLU A 85 -5.77 -6.81 -3.20
C GLU A 85 -4.80 -6.85 -4.40
N THR A 86 -5.16 -7.57 -5.48
CA THR A 86 -4.27 -7.76 -6.65
C THR A 86 -3.73 -6.43 -7.17
N GLY A 87 -2.40 -6.33 -7.25
CA GLY A 87 -1.70 -5.16 -7.76
C GLY A 87 -1.41 -4.09 -6.71
N ALA A 88 -1.97 -4.18 -5.51
CA ALA A 88 -1.60 -3.29 -4.40
C ALA A 88 -0.13 -3.52 -4.00
N PRO A 89 0.61 -2.47 -3.61
CA PRO A 89 1.96 -2.61 -3.08
C PRO A 89 1.95 -3.32 -1.73
N CYS A 90 3.01 -4.07 -1.45
CA CYS A 90 3.24 -4.76 -0.17
C CYS A 90 4.73 -4.77 0.17
N GLY A 91 5.06 -5.05 1.43
CA GLY A 91 6.41 -4.94 1.96
C GLY A 91 6.88 -3.48 1.97
N GLY A 92 8.15 -3.29 1.61
CA GLY A 92 8.80 -1.99 1.65
C GLY A 92 8.95 -1.39 3.05
N LEU A 93 9.49 -0.17 3.10
CA LEU A 93 9.73 0.56 4.35
C LEU A 93 8.44 0.81 5.13
N ALA A 94 7.32 1.02 4.42
CA ALA A 94 6.00 1.20 5.00
C ALA A 94 5.39 -0.09 5.58
N GLY A 95 6.00 -1.26 5.34
CA GLY A 95 5.53 -2.53 5.88
C GLY A 95 4.12 -2.92 5.41
N LEU A 96 3.76 -2.57 4.17
CA LEU A 96 2.43 -2.79 3.63
C LEU A 96 2.09 -4.28 3.56
N VAL A 97 0.89 -4.66 3.96
CA VAL A 97 0.46 -6.06 3.99
C VAL A 97 -0.64 -6.34 2.97
N CYS A 98 -0.63 -7.55 2.43
CA CYS A 98 -1.73 -8.01 1.58
C CYS A 98 -2.93 -8.42 2.43
N ALA A 99 -4.12 -8.26 1.86
CA ALA A 99 -5.36 -8.69 2.48
C ALA A 99 -5.44 -10.22 2.56
N ASP A 100 -6.39 -10.73 3.35
CA ASP A 100 -6.65 -12.16 3.44
C ASP A 100 -6.97 -12.76 2.05
N GLY A 101 -6.37 -13.91 1.77
CA GLY A 101 -6.47 -14.55 0.45
C GLY A 101 -5.52 -13.97 -0.60
N TYR A 102 -4.64 -13.03 -0.24
CA TYR A 102 -3.56 -12.50 -1.08
C TYR A 102 -2.20 -12.73 -0.43
N TYR A 103 -1.14 -12.74 -1.23
CA TYR A 103 0.23 -12.83 -0.76
C TYR A 103 1.10 -11.79 -1.43
N CYS A 104 2.16 -11.39 -0.74
CA CYS A 104 3.09 -10.43 -1.28
C CYS A 104 4.05 -11.13 -2.24
N ASN A 105 3.95 -10.82 -3.53
CA ASN A 105 4.85 -11.35 -4.54
C ASN A 105 5.96 -10.35 -4.82
N TYR A 106 7.19 -10.70 -4.46
CA TYR A 106 8.38 -9.92 -4.77
C TYR A 106 8.95 -10.35 -6.12
N ALA A 107 9.38 -9.38 -6.94
CA ALA A 107 10.04 -9.69 -8.21
C ALA A 107 11.37 -10.42 -7.99
N THR A 108 12.13 -10.00 -6.97
CA THR A 108 13.39 -10.61 -6.54
C THR A 108 13.63 -10.36 -5.05
N GLY A 109 14.54 -11.13 -4.44
CA GLY A 109 15.13 -10.78 -3.15
C GLY A 109 14.23 -10.91 -1.92
N CYS A 110 13.02 -11.47 -2.03
CA CYS A 110 12.15 -11.75 -0.89
C CYS A 110 11.84 -10.53 0.00
N GLY A 111 11.83 -9.32 -0.58
CA GLY A 111 11.62 -8.08 0.16
C GLY A 111 12.86 -7.55 0.89
N ALA A 112 14.04 -8.15 0.68
CA ALA A 112 15.29 -7.66 1.27
C ALA A 112 15.60 -6.23 0.83
N GLY A 113 15.99 -5.37 1.78
CA GLY A 113 16.32 -3.97 1.51
C GLY A 113 15.10 -3.11 1.19
N ASP A 114 13.97 -3.35 1.86
CA ASP A 114 12.74 -2.57 1.70
C ASP A 114 12.20 -2.57 0.26
N VAL A 115 12.49 -3.64 -0.49
CA VAL A 115 11.92 -3.86 -1.81
C VAL A 115 10.42 -4.07 -1.67
N THR A 116 9.64 -3.32 -2.44
CA THR A 116 8.21 -3.49 -2.53
C THR A 116 7.86 -4.67 -3.44
N GLY A 117 6.87 -5.44 -3.02
CA GLY A 117 6.21 -6.44 -3.84
C GLY A 117 4.85 -5.95 -4.35
N THR A 118 4.15 -6.84 -5.05
CA THR A 118 2.74 -6.64 -5.38
C THR A 118 1.90 -7.75 -4.81
N CYS A 119 0.75 -7.41 -4.26
CA CYS A 119 -0.20 -8.38 -3.79
C CYS A 119 -0.76 -9.18 -4.97
N GLN A 120 -0.78 -10.49 -4.82
CA GLN A 120 -1.32 -11.44 -5.79
C GLN A 120 -2.28 -12.38 -5.06
N LYS A 121 -3.35 -12.79 -5.75
CA LYS A 121 -4.35 -13.68 -5.16
C LYS A 121 -3.75 -15.07 -4.92
N LYS A 122 -3.99 -15.65 -3.74
CA LYS A 122 -3.61 -17.04 -3.44
C LYS A 122 -4.46 -18.01 -4.26
N PRO A 123 -3.86 -18.89 -5.07
CA PRO A 123 -4.59 -19.96 -5.75
C PRO A 123 -5.35 -20.84 -4.75
N GLN A 124 -6.56 -21.26 -5.12
CA GLN A 124 -7.36 -22.20 -4.32
C GLN A 124 -7.18 -23.66 -4.75
N ALA A 125 -6.63 -23.86 -5.94
CA ALA A 125 -6.32 -25.16 -6.50
C ALA A 125 -5.03 -25.05 -7.32
N CYS A 126 -4.21 -26.09 -7.25
CA CYS A 126 -2.94 -26.16 -7.98
C CYS A 126 -2.89 -27.40 -8.86
N PRO A 127 -2.25 -27.30 -10.04
CA PRO A 127 -1.97 -28.45 -10.88
C PRO A 127 -1.04 -29.45 -10.15
N PRO A 128 -1.14 -30.76 -10.45
CA PRO A 128 -0.38 -31.80 -9.76
C PRO A 128 1.05 -31.99 -10.31
N ASN A 129 1.54 -31.08 -11.16
CA ASN A 129 2.89 -31.16 -11.70
C ASN A 129 3.92 -30.89 -10.60
N TYR A 130 5.02 -31.66 -10.64
CA TYR A 130 6.13 -31.50 -9.73
C TYR A 130 7.27 -30.77 -10.43
N ASP A 131 7.37 -29.47 -10.15
CA ASP A 131 8.38 -28.54 -10.66
C ASP A 131 8.91 -27.72 -9.46
N PRO A 132 9.78 -28.30 -8.61
CA PRO A 132 10.03 -27.80 -7.27
C PRO A 132 10.71 -26.42 -7.25
N VAL A 133 10.27 -25.58 -6.31
CA VAL A 133 10.74 -24.19 -6.16
C VAL A 133 11.09 -23.90 -4.70
N CYS A 134 11.97 -22.92 -4.47
CA CYS A 134 12.35 -22.49 -3.13
C CYS A 134 11.59 -21.22 -2.76
N GLY A 135 10.82 -21.28 -1.68
CA GLY A 135 10.12 -20.14 -1.12
C GLY A 135 11.04 -19.20 -0.35
N CYS A 136 10.60 -17.95 -0.19
CA CYS A 136 11.25 -16.97 0.68
C CYS A 136 11.28 -17.37 2.15
N ASP A 137 10.46 -18.34 2.57
CA ASP A 137 10.48 -18.94 3.91
C ASP A 137 11.51 -20.08 4.05
N GLY A 138 12.32 -20.34 3.01
CA GLY A 138 13.36 -21.36 3.00
C GLY A 138 12.86 -22.78 2.80
N LYS A 139 11.58 -22.97 2.42
CA LYS A 139 11.02 -24.30 2.14
C LYS A 139 10.93 -24.58 0.65
N THR A 140 11.14 -25.84 0.29
CA THR A 140 10.87 -26.34 -1.06
C THR A 140 9.38 -26.66 -1.18
N TYR A 141 8.74 -26.13 -2.21
CA TYR A 141 7.36 -26.43 -2.60
C TYR A 141 7.34 -27.30 -3.85
N GLY A 142 6.29 -28.11 -4.05
CA GLY A 142 6.19 -29.01 -5.20
C GLY A 142 6.08 -28.27 -6.54
N ASN A 143 5.52 -27.06 -6.53
CA ASN A 143 5.56 -26.11 -7.64
C ASN A 143 5.27 -24.67 -7.16
N GLY A 144 5.41 -23.69 -8.06
CA GLY A 144 5.14 -22.28 -7.78
C GLY A 144 3.69 -21.96 -7.38
N CYS A 145 2.70 -22.75 -7.84
CA CYS A 145 1.32 -22.57 -7.42
C CYS A 145 1.15 -22.94 -5.94
N GLU A 146 1.74 -24.05 -5.51
CA GLU A 146 1.67 -24.49 -4.10
C GLU A 146 2.33 -23.49 -3.15
N ALA A 147 3.47 -22.91 -3.55
CA ALA A 147 4.11 -21.82 -2.81
C ALA A 147 3.19 -20.59 -2.70
N ALA A 148 2.60 -20.16 -3.81
CA ALA A 148 1.65 -19.04 -3.83
C ALA A 148 0.37 -19.33 -3.01
N ALA A 149 -0.12 -20.57 -3.01
CA ALA A 149 -1.28 -20.98 -2.21
C ALA A 149 -0.97 -20.94 -0.71
N ALA A 150 0.27 -21.29 -0.32
CA ALA A 150 0.79 -21.09 1.03
C ALA A 150 1.06 -19.62 1.36
N GLY A 151 1.00 -18.73 0.38
CA GLY A 151 1.23 -17.30 0.51
C GLY A 151 2.71 -16.92 0.56
N VAL A 152 3.57 -17.69 -0.09
CA VAL A 152 5.02 -17.52 -0.08
C VAL A 152 5.50 -17.10 -1.47
N SER A 153 6.23 -15.98 -1.54
CA SER A 153 6.92 -15.56 -2.76
C SER A 153 8.12 -16.46 -3.04
N LEU A 154 8.52 -16.55 -4.31
CA LEU A 154 9.61 -17.43 -4.73
C LEU A 154 10.95 -16.72 -4.56
N ARG A 155 11.91 -17.43 -4.00
CA ARG A 155 13.32 -17.04 -3.98
C ARG A 155 14.05 -17.56 -5.21
N ASP A 156 13.84 -18.83 -5.53
CA ASP A 156 14.54 -19.54 -6.59
C ASP A 156 13.55 -20.41 -7.39
N THR A 157 13.85 -20.63 -8.68
CA THR A 157 13.06 -21.49 -9.58
C THR A 157 13.37 -22.98 -9.43
N GLY A 158 14.28 -23.35 -8.53
CA GLY A 158 14.59 -24.72 -8.13
C GLY A 158 14.39 -24.93 -6.62
N PRO A 159 14.56 -26.16 -6.10
CA PRO A 159 14.42 -26.44 -4.67
C PRO A 159 15.47 -25.69 -3.83
N CYS A 160 15.22 -25.57 -2.52
CA CYS A 160 16.20 -25.01 -1.60
C CYS A 160 17.42 -25.93 -1.44
N ASN A 161 18.59 -25.33 -1.20
CA ASN A 161 19.88 -26.00 -0.97
C ASN A 161 20.37 -25.77 0.46
#